data_AF-R4LM62-F1
#
_entry.id   AF-R4LM62-F1
#
_cell.length_a   1.000
_cell.length_b   1.000
_cell.length_c   1.000
_cell.angle_alpha   90.00
_cell.angle_beta   90.00
_cell.angle_gamma   90.00
#
_symmetry.space_group_name_H-M   'P 1'
#
loop_
_entity.id
_entity.type
_entity.pdbx_description
1 polymer ?
#
loop_
_entity_poly.entity_id
_entity_poly.type
_entity_poly.pdbx_seq_one_letter_code
_entity_poly.pdbx_strand_id
1 'polypeptide(L)'
;MHVPEVGDTRVGVRLREAEFDLITRILGCESDAARARLLDINPKTVTRVRRGVIGEEFIAKTLIMLRNNAEALAKVNIGTSFEDVFEVGEKQVAA
;
A
#
# COMPACT_ATOMS: atom_id res chain seq x y z
N MET A 1 -34.30 -4.07 24.06
CA MET A 1 -32.92 -3.53 24.01
C MET A 1 -32.32 -4.08 22.72
N HIS A 2 -32.32 -3.30 21.64
CA HIS A 2 -31.77 -3.73 20.34
C HIS A 2 -30.26 -3.54 20.44
N VAL A 3 -29.52 -4.64 20.51
CA VAL A 3 -28.06 -4.62 20.44
C VAL A 3 -27.74 -4.45 18.95
N PRO A 4 -27.09 -3.36 18.52
CA PRO A 4 -26.68 -3.26 17.13
C PRO A 4 -25.68 -4.39 16.86
N GLU A 5 -25.92 -5.16 15.80
CA GLU A 5 -24.92 -6.09 15.25
C GLU A 5 -23.67 -5.27 14.97
N VAL A 6 -22.62 -5.48 15.78
CA VAL A 6 -21.29 -4.95 15.51
C VAL A 6 -20.86 -5.63 14.23
N GLY A 7 -21.05 -4.96 13.08
CA GLY A 7 -20.41 -5.35 11.83
C GLY A 7 -18.94 -5.58 12.14
N ASP A 8 -18.45 -6.80 11.88
CA ASP A 8 -17.20 -7.35 12.39
C ASP A 8 -16.01 -6.47 11.93
N THR A 9 -15.73 -5.40 12.66
CA THR A 9 -14.78 -4.37 12.25
C THR A 9 -13.40 -4.86 12.66
N ARG A 10 -12.59 -5.29 11.68
CA ARG A 10 -11.26 -5.81 11.96
C ARG A 10 -10.22 -4.73 11.73
N VAL A 11 -9.24 -4.65 12.61
CA VAL A 11 -8.04 -3.85 12.38
C VAL A 11 -7.30 -4.43 11.17
N GLY A 12 -6.91 -3.58 10.23
CA GLY A 12 -6.21 -3.97 9.02
C GLY A 12 -5.31 -2.87 8.48
N VAL A 13 -4.41 -3.27 7.58
CA VAL A 13 -3.52 -2.34 6.88
C VAL A 13 -4.21 -1.80 5.63
N ARG A 14 -4.10 -0.49 5.42
CA ARG A 14 -4.53 0.20 4.20
C ARG A 14 -3.34 0.89 3.53
N LEU A 15 -3.44 1.06 2.22
CA LEU A 15 -2.45 1.75 1.40
C LEU A 15 -2.84 3.22 1.39
N ARG A 16 -1.87 4.08 1.70
CA ARG A 16 -1.98 5.50 1.41
C ARG A 16 -1.77 5.70 -0.09
N GLU A 17 -2.86 5.66 -0.85
CA GLU A 17 -2.79 5.58 -2.32
C GLU A 17 -2.06 6.77 -2.95
N ALA A 18 -2.29 7.99 -2.43
CA ALA A 18 -1.67 9.19 -2.97
C ALA A 18 -0.15 9.18 -2.76
N GLU A 19 0.31 8.77 -1.57
CA GLU A 19 1.71 8.65 -1.20
C GLU A 19 2.40 7.55 -2.00
N PHE A 20 1.76 6.39 -2.15
CA PHE A 20 2.26 5.32 -3.01
C PHE A 20 2.37 5.73 -4.48
N ASP A 21 1.36 6.43 -5.00
CA ASP A 21 1.36 6.92 -6.38
C ASP A 21 2.43 8.00 -6.60
N LEU A 22 2.65 8.89 -5.62
CA LEU A 22 3.72 9.89 -5.65
C LEU A 22 5.11 9.23 -5.68
N ILE A 23 5.36 8.28 -4.77
CA ILE A 23 6.63 7.55 -4.68
C ILE A 23 6.90 6.81 -5.99
N THR A 24 5.93 6.04 -6.47
CA THR A 24 6.11 5.26 -7.70
C THR A 24 6.29 6.15 -8.92
N ARG A 25 5.66 7.33 -8.97
CA ARG A 25 5.87 8.33 -10.02
C ARG A 25 7.30 8.90 -10.01
N ILE A 26 7.86 9.20 -8.84
CA ILE A 26 9.24 9.68 -8.71
C ILE A 26 10.24 8.63 -9.21
N LEU A 27 9.91 7.35 -9.04
CA LEU A 27 10.68 6.22 -9.57
C LEU A 27 10.36 5.92 -11.06
N GLY A 28 9.61 6.80 -11.74
CA GLY A 28 9.27 6.65 -13.17
C GLY A 28 8.18 5.62 -13.48
N CYS A 29 7.44 5.16 -12.47
CA CYS A 29 6.40 4.14 -12.61
C CYS A 29 4.99 4.72 -12.48
N GLU A 30 4.44 5.26 -13.59
CA GLU A 30 3.14 5.94 -13.59
C GLU A 30 1.93 5.02 -13.84
N SER A 31 2.16 3.81 -14.37
CA SER A 31 1.11 2.82 -14.67
C SER A 31 1.11 1.67 -13.68
N ASP A 32 -0.05 1.06 -13.45
CA ASP A 32 -0.15 -0.12 -12.57
C ASP A 32 0.67 -1.31 -13.07
N ALA A 33 0.85 -1.44 -14.39
CA ALA A 33 1.76 -2.43 -14.97
C ALA A 33 3.23 -2.12 -14.63
N ALA A 34 3.65 -0.85 -14.65
CA ALA A 34 4.99 -0.45 -14.25
C ALA A 34 5.20 -0.67 -12.74
N ARG A 35 4.22 -0.32 -11.90
CA ARG A 35 4.26 -0.56 -10.44
C ARG A 35 4.35 -2.04 -10.11
N ALA A 36 3.61 -2.89 -10.81
CA ALA A 36 3.68 -4.34 -10.63
C ALA A 36 5.08 -4.90 -10.96
N ARG A 37 5.71 -4.39 -12.03
CA ARG A 37 7.09 -4.75 -12.39
C ARG A 37 8.10 -4.24 -11.38
N LEU A 38 7.96 -3.00 -10.92
CA LEU A 38 8.82 -2.40 -9.90
C LEU A 38 8.82 -3.21 -8.61
N LEU A 39 7.64 -3.69 -8.20
CA LEU A 39 7.46 -4.46 -6.97
C LEU A 39 7.68 -5.96 -7.16
N ASP A 40 7.91 -6.44 -8.39
CA ASP A 40 8.02 -7.86 -8.72
C ASP A 40 6.82 -8.66 -8.18
N ILE A 41 5.62 -8.23 -8.56
CA ILE A 41 4.34 -8.83 -8.18
C ILE A 41 3.41 -9.00 -9.39
N ASN A 42 2.37 -9.81 -9.22
CA ASN A 42 1.32 -9.93 -10.23
C ASN A 42 0.56 -8.60 -10.40
N PRO A 43 0.28 -8.11 -11.63
CA PRO A 43 -0.53 -6.93 -11.86
C PRO A 43 -1.91 -6.97 -11.18
N LYS A 44 -2.52 -8.16 -11.05
CA LYS A 44 -3.79 -8.35 -10.32
C LYS A 44 -3.67 -7.97 -8.84
N THR A 45 -2.48 -8.09 -8.26
CA THR A 45 -2.22 -7.69 -6.86
C THR A 45 -2.35 -6.18 -6.70
N VAL A 46 -1.84 -5.38 -7.65
CA VAL A 46 -2.01 -3.92 -7.63
C VAL A 46 -3.50 -3.55 -7.68
N THR A 47 -4.27 -4.18 -8.56
CA THR A 47 -5.73 -3.96 -8.62
C THR A 47 -6.45 -4.34 -7.33
N ARG A 48 -6.03 -5.43 -6.67
CA ARG A 48 -6.60 -5.87 -5.38
C ARG A 48 -6.27 -4.91 -4.25
N VAL A 49 -5.04 -4.42 -4.21
CA VAL A 49 -4.59 -3.46 -3.19
C VAL A 49 -5.35 -2.14 -3.30
N ARG A 50 -5.55 -1.60 -4.51
CA ARG A 50 -6.41 -0.43 -4.75
C ARG A 50 -7.89 -0.63 -4.37
N ARG A 51 -8.31 -1.88 -4.15
CA ARG A 51 -9.64 -2.23 -3.63
C ARG A 51 -9.61 -2.50 -2.11
N GLY A 52 -8.53 -2.13 -1.42
CA GLY A 52 -8.34 -2.35 0.01
C GLY A 52 -7.95 -3.78 0.40
N VAL A 53 -7.59 -4.64 -0.55
CA VAL A 53 -7.12 -6.01 -0.27
C VAL A 53 -5.59 -6.02 -0.28
N ILE A 54 -5.02 -5.80 0.91
CA ILE A 54 -3.58 -5.78 1.15
C ILE A 54 -3.14 -7.06 1.84
N GLY A 55 -2.16 -7.72 1.25
CA GLY A 55 -1.50 -8.89 1.83
C GLY A 55 -0.07 -8.56 2.26
N GLU A 56 0.48 -9.40 3.14
CA GLU A 56 1.83 -9.26 3.69
C GLU A 56 2.92 -9.21 2.59
N GLU A 57 2.75 -10.00 1.52
CA GLU A 57 3.68 -9.99 0.38
C GLU A 57 3.78 -8.61 -0.26
N PHE A 58 2.65 -7.93 -0.48
CA PHE A 58 2.64 -6.59 -1.05
C PHE A 58 3.32 -5.57 -0.13
N ILE A 59 3.05 -5.66 1.18
CA ILE A 59 3.68 -4.80 2.19
C ILE A 59 5.20 -5.01 2.16
N ALA A 60 5.66 -6.26 2.25
CA ALA A 60 7.08 -6.60 2.24
C ALA A 60 7.78 -6.11 0.98
N LYS A 61 7.21 -6.36 -0.21
CA LYS A 61 7.77 -5.90 -1.49
C LYS A 61 7.83 -4.37 -1.57
N THR A 62 6.83 -3.68 -1.04
CA THR A 62 6.81 -2.21 -0.99
C THR A 62 7.92 -1.69 -0.07
N LEU A 63 8.07 -2.22 1.13
CA LEU A 63 9.13 -1.81 2.06
C LEU A 63 10.53 -2.09 1.50
N ILE A 64 10.73 -3.23 0.83
CA ILE A 64 11.98 -3.54 0.14
C ILE A 64 12.25 -2.52 -0.98
N MET A 65 11.24 -2.19 -1.78
CA MET A 65 11.36 -1.18 -2.83
C MET A 65 11.75 0.18 -2.25
N LEU A 66 11.11 0.63 -1.16
CA LEU A 66 11.47 1.88 -0.49
C LEU A 66 12.92 1.88 -0.01
N ARG A 67 13.35 0.80 0.65
CA ARG A 67 14.72 0.64 1.14
C ARG A 67 15.74 0.67 0.01
N ASN A 68 15.47 -0.03 -1.09
CA ASN A 68 16.37 -0.09 -2.25
C ASN A 68 16.49 1.25 -2.98
N ASN A 69 15.48 2.12 -2.86
CA ASN A 69 15.47 3.44 -3.48
C ASN A 69 15.63 4.58 -2.48
N ALA A 70 16.05 4.31 -1.24
CA ALA A 70 16.07 5.28 -0.16
C ALA A 70 16.91 6.52 -0.48
N GLU A 71 18.05 6.36 -1.16
CA GLU A 71 18.89 7.49 -1.58
C GLU A 71 18.19 8.41 -2.59
N ALA A 72 17.42 7.84 -3.53
CA ALA A 72 16.68 8.62 -4.51
C ALA A 72 15.49 9.37 -3.86
N LEU A 73 14.80 8.71 -2.93
CA LEU A 73 13.67 9.27 -2.19
C LEU A 73 14.13 10.35 -1.17
N ALA A 74 15.30 10.17 -0.56
CA ALA A 74 15.87 11.16 0.36
C ALA A 74 16.18 12.50 -0.34
N LYS A 75 16.59 12.49 -1.62
CA LYS A 75 16.84 13.71 -2.41
C LYS A 75 15.61 14.59 -2.60
N VAL A 76 14.41 14.00 -2.44
CA VAL A 76 13.12 14.69 -2.55
C VAL A 76 12.36 14.71 -1.22
N ASN A 77 13.06 14.45 -0.11
CA ASN A 77 12.53 14.49 1.25
C ASN A 77 11.31 13.58 1.48
N ILE A 78 11.29 12.40 0.86
CA ILE A 78 10.26 11.38 1.06
C ILE A 78 10.77 10.30 2.02
N GLY A 79 9.94 9.99 3.02
CA GLY A 79 10.20 8.92 3.98
C GLY A 79 10.08 7.53 3.36
N THR A 80 10.74 6.55 3.98
CA THR A 80 10.80 5.15 3.54
C THR A 80 10.28 4.17 4.58
N SER A 81 9.57 4.69 5.60
CA SER A 81 8.98 3.89 6.67
C SER A 81 7.65 3.26 6.24
N PHE A 82 7.15 2.35 7.08
CA PHE A 82 5.85 1.74 6.86
C PHE A 82 4.74 2.79 6.90
N GLU A 83 4.80 3.70 7.87
CA GLU A 83 3.81 4.73 8.14
C GLU A 83 3.70 5.78 7.03
N ASP A 84 4.74 5.93 6.21
CA ASP A 84 4.76 6.83 5.06
C ASP A 84 3.87 6.34 3.91
N VAL A 85 3.65 5.04 3.80
CA VAL A 85 2.95 4.41 2.66
C VAL A 85 1.74 3.60 3.09
N PHE A 86 1.69 3.21 4.35
CA PHE A 86 0.62 2.42 4.92
C PHE A 86 0.02 3.11 6.15
N GLU A 87 -1.21 2.75 6.46
CA GLU A 87 -1.87 3.10 7.70
C GLU A 87 -2.56 1.87 8.30
N VAL A 88 -2.65 1.84 9.62
CA VAL A 88 -3.42 0.83 10.35
C VAL A 88 -4.76 1.44 10.73
N GLY A 89 -5.84 0.82 10.30
CA GLY A 89 -7.19 1.32 10.56
C GLY A 89 -8.23 0.22 10.53
N GLU A 90 -9.49 0.61 10.70
CA GLU A 90 -10.62 -0.32 10.62
C GLU A 90 -10.84 -0.77 9.18
N LYS A 91 -11.02 -2.07 8.95
CA LYS A 91 -11.38 -2.63 7.65
C LYS A 91 -12.79 -3.21 7.75
N GLN A 92 -13.69 -2.74 6.89
CA GLN A 92 -14.98 -3.40 6.72
C GLN A 92 -14.73 -4.76 6.08
N VAL A 93 -15.13 -5.82 6.79
CA VAL A 93 -15.16 -7.17 6.24
C VAL A 93 -16.48 -7.29 5.49
N ALA A 94 -16.44 -7.55 4.19
CA ALA A 94 -17.64 -7.92 3.45
C ALA A 94 -18.17 -9.24 4.03
N ALA A 95 -19.42 -9.20 4.52
CA ALA A 95 -20.15 -10.37 4.99
C ALA A 95 -20.42 -11.38 3.86
#